data_AF-A0A6C0BSF3-F1
#
_entry.id   AF-A0A6C0BSF3-F1
#
_cell.length_a   1.000
_cell.length_b   1.000
_cell.length_c   1.000
_cell.angle_alpha   90.00
_cell.angle_beta   90.00
_cell.angle_gamma   90.00
#
_symmetry.space_group_name_H-M   'P 1'
#
loop_
_entity.id
_entity.type
_entity.pdbx_description
1 polymer ?
#
loop_
_entity_poly.entity_id
_entity_poly.type
_entity_poly.pdbx_seq_one_letter_code
_entity_poly.pdbx_strand_id
1 'polypeptide(L)'
;MNLVQPIIDRKNTYVLTSSKLSVHSIDRDIQKWKNSNHFSIDLPASIHKVTSLTLTTSIFPSNQNVISNINENTKLFYTVGTSATIFEIELPEGTYNSTQLANELKYRLNKQVDIAYSGFNVLYNEISHKFLFTNHKDSFTLKFSIPGEYDTCSNMPPLYLNYSGWGIGYNLGFNTKTDYVSTSYADGEDKNIIFGYKSEVPVVYQDDGNHIQVVYADVNPRILGDTSIYMEVKHYNQYDEIIPYSETNNTTITASNRSSIYTRNDGVGGTINSAFAKIPIIHEPLTVRSEPFTNNISNISTFDEPINRLSRLEFKFRYHNGRMVNFQDYPFEFTLDIKHLIDEIPTNYRIRS
;
A
#
# COMPACT_ATOMS: atom_id res chain seq x y z
N MET A 1 41.08 -55.71 33.00
CA MET A 1 39.96 -55.25 32.15
C MET A 1 39.41 -53.97 32.77
N ASN A 2 39.65 -52.83 32.12
CA ASN A 2 38.99 -51.57 32.52
C ASN A 2 37.58 -51.59 31.95
N LEU A 3 36.59 -51.62 32.84
CA LEU A 3 35.19 -51.42 32.48
C LEU A 3 35.01 -49.93 32.17
N VAL A 4 34.92 -49.60 30.89
CA VAL A 4 34.49 -48.28 30.43
C VAL A 4 33.01 -48.14 30.81
N GLN A 5 32.70 -47.30 31.79
CA GLN A 5 31.31 -46.95 32.08
C GLN A 5 30.73 -46.23 30.85
N PRO A 6 29.56 -46.66 30.32
CA PRO A 6 28.94 -45.96 29.21
C PRO A 6 28.53 -44.56 29.68
N ILE A 7 28.88 -43.55 28.89
CA ILE A 7 28.41 -42.18 29.08
C ILE A 7 26.89 -42.23 28.92
N ILE A 8 26.16 -41.96 30.00
CA ILE A 8 24.70 -41.83 29.95
C ILE A 8 24.41 -40.49 29.28
N ASP A 9 24.01 -40.53 28.01
CA ASP A 9 23.46 -39.34 27.35
C ASP A 9 22.22 -38.89 28.12
N ARG A 10 22.26 -37.67 28.67
CA ARG A 10 21.06 -37.02 29.21
C ARG A 10 20.10 -36.73 28.06
N LYS A 11 19.18 -37.66 27.81
CA LYS A 11 18.03 -37.43 26.95
C LYS A 11 17.03 -36.56 27.73
N ASN A 12 17.11 -35.25 27.57
CA ASN A 12 16.06 -34.35 28.01
C ASN A 12 14.87 -34.53 27.08
N THR A 13 13.70 -34.84 27.63
CA THR A 13 12.45 -34.87 26.88
C THR A 13 11.69 -33.57 27.10
N TYR A 14 11.03 -33.09 26.06
CA TYR A 14 10.31 -31.82 26.06
C TYR A 14 8.91 -32.02 25.52
N VAL A 15 7.95 -31.26 26.06
CA VAL A 15 6.60 -31.14 25.53
C VAL A 15 6.48 -29.83 24.77
N LEU A 16 5.93 -29.88 23.56
CA LEU A 16 5.60 -28.68 22.79
C LEU A 16 4.27 -28.11 23.31
N THR A 17 4.30 -26.85 23.72
CA THR A 17 3.12 -26.10 24.18
C THR A 17 3.01 -24.78 23.42
N SER A 18 1.86 -24.12 23.54
CA SER A 18 1.51 -22.88 22.83
C SER A 18 0.99 -21.85 23.83
N SER A 19 1.48 -20.62 23.70
CA SER A 19 0.96 -19.43 24.37
C SER A 19 0.42 -18.47 23.33
N LYS A 20 -0.78 -17.93 23.56
CA LYS A 20 -1.37 -16.91 22.68
C LYS A 20 -1.15 -15.52 23.25
N LEU A 21 -0.69 -14.60 22.41
CA LEU A 21 -0.53 -13.18 22.73
C LEU A 21 -1.46 -12.38 21.82
N SER A 22 -2.48 -11.75 22.41
CA SER A 22 -3.28 -10.74 21.71
C SER A 22 -2.63 -9.36 21.90
N VAL A 23 -2.59 -8.57 20.83
CA VAL A 23 -2.01 -7.23 20.81
C VAL A 23 -3.01 -6.28 20.14
N HIS A 24 -3.38 -5.22 20.85
CA HIS A 24 -4.05 -4.07 20.25
C HIS A 24 -3.08 -2.93 20.03
N SER A 25 -3.33 -2.12 18.99
CA SER A 25 -2.56 -0.91 18.73
C SER A 25 -2.70 0.15 19.83
N ILE A 26 -3.73 0.05 20.68
CA ILE A 26 -3.93 0.90 21.85
C ILE A 26 -3.05 0.53 23.04
N ASP A 27 -2.44 -0.67 23.04
CA ASP A 27 -1.54 -1.12 24.11
C ASP A 27 -0.16 -0.46 24.04
N ARG A 28 0.13 0.31 22.99
CA ARG A 28 1.41 0.98 22.80
C ARG A 28 1.59 2.13 23.80
N ASP A 29 2.82 2.29 24.27
CA ASP A 29 3.22 3.51 24.99
C ASP A 29 3.27 4.69 24.01
N ILE A 30 2.23 5.53 24.02
CA ILE A 30 2.09 6.67 23.10
C ILE A 30 3.13 7.77 23.35
N GLN A 31 3.72 7.87 24.54
CA GLN A 31 4.78 8.84 24.82
C GLN A 31 6.07 8.48 24.09
N LYS A 32 6.33 7.17 23.93
CA LYS A 32 7.49 6.65 23.21
C LYS A 32 7.21 6.39 21.73
N TRP A 33 6.01 5.90 21.40
CA TRP A 33 5.61 5.45 20.07
C TRP A 33 4.34 6.17 19.64
N LYS A 34 4.50 7.41 19.17
CA LYS A 34 3.37 8.25 18.75
C LYS A 34 2.53 7.58 17.66
N ASN A 35 3.21 7.05 16.64
CA ASN A 35 2.56 6.42 15.48
C ASN A 35 2.31 4.93 15.74
N SER A 36 1.13 4.42 15.36
CA SER A 36 0.76 3.00 15.50
C SER A 36 1.41 2.08 14.47
N ASN A 37 2.14 2.61 13.48
CA ASN A 37 2.82 1.84 12.45
C ASN A 37 4.20 1.29 12.86
N HIS A 38 4.74 1.74 14.00
CA HIS A 38 5.98 1.22 14.58
C HIS A 38 5.92 1.35 16.08
N PHE A 39 5.94 0.22 16.79
CA PHE A 39 5.96 0.20 18.25
C PHE A 39 6.54 -1.10 18.81
N SER A 40 6.84 -1.09 20.10
CA SER A 40 7.30 -2.26 20.83
C SER A 40 6.43 -2.50 22.07
N ILE A 41 6.20 -3.78 22.38
CA ILE A 41 5.46 -4.24 23.55
C ILE A 41 6.32 -5.19 24.39
N ASP A 42 6.17 -5.08 25.71
CA ASP A 42 6.71 -6.06 26.66
C ASP A 42 5.68 -7.17 26.88
N LEU A 43 6.13 -8.42 26.87
CA LEU A 43 5.26 -9.56 27.09
C LEU A 43 4.86 -9.64 28.59
N PRO A 44 3.62 -10.05 28.92
CA PRO A 44 3.18 -10.21 30.30
C PRO A 44 4.07 -11.18 31.11
N ALA A 45 4.61 -12.19 30.44
CA ALA A 45 5.59 -13.12 30.99
C ALA A 45 6.67 -13.44 29.95
N SER A 46 7.90 -13.65 30.40
CA SER A 46 8.97 -14.12 29.52
C SER A 46 8.72 -15.59 29.14
N ILE A 47 8.76 -15.89 27.84
CA ILE A 47 8.58 -17.24 27.31
C ILE A 47 9.95 -17.81 26.97
N HIS A 48 10.25 -19.02 27.41
CA HIS A 48 11.53 -19.68 27.21
C HIS A 48 11.44 -20.77 26.14
N LYS A 49 12.57 -21.07 25.48
CA LYS A 49 12.68 -22.13 24.46
C LYS A 49 11.61 -22.02 23.37
N VAL A 50 11.44 -20.82 22.81
CA VAL A 50 10.45 -20.55 21.75
C VAL A 50 10.92 -21.18 20.45
N THR A 51 10.07 -22.00 19.83
CA THR A 51 10.36 -22.74 18.59
C THR A 51 9.75 -22.11 17.35
N SER A 52 8.61 -21.42 17.52
CA SER A 52 8.02 -20.67 16.41
C SER A 52 7.08 -19.56 16.88
N LEU A 53 6.91 -18.56 16.01
CA LEU A 53 5.92 -17.48 16.13
C LEU A 53 4.99 -17.56 14.92
N THR A 54 3.68 -17.50 15.13
CA THR A 54 2.69 -17.53 14.04
C THR A 54 1.65 -16.44 14.19
N LEU A 55 1.37 -15.68 13.13
CA LEU A 55 0.20 -14.79 13.11
C LEU A 55 -1.06 -15.62 12.90
N THR A 56 -1.95 -15.65 13.90
CA THR A 56 -3.17 -16.47 13.86
C THR A 56 -4.40 -15.69 13.46
N THR A 57 -4.53 -14.45 13.93
CA THR A 57 -5.61 -13.56 13.55
C THR A 57 -5.06 -12.16 13.36
N SER A 58 -5.67 -11.41 12.44
CA SER A 58 -5.47 -9.97 12.39
C SER A 58 -6.74 -9.25 11.97
N ILE A 59 -6.87 -8.04 12.51
CA ILE A 59 -7.97 -7.12 12.29
C ILE A 59 -7.34 -5.76 12.04
N PHE A 60 -7.30 -5.36 10.76
CA PHE A 60 -6.73 -4.10 10.32
C PHE A 60 -7.80 -3.24 9.61
N PRO A 61 -7.77 -1.92 9.79
CA PRO A 61 -8.72 -1.03 9.16
C PRO A 61 -8.42 -0.82 7.68
N SER A 62 -9.47 -0.71 6.87
CA SER A 62 -9.40 -0.26 5.48
C SER A 62 -9.79 1.21 5.34
N ASN A 63 -9.00 2.08 5.98
CA ASN A 63 -9.17 3.54 5.96
C ASN A 63 -7.96 4.24 5.33
N GLN A 64 -7.25 3.56 4.44
CA GLN A 64 -6.05 4.11 3.82
C GLN A 64 -6.43 5.17 2.78
N ASN A 65 -5.86 6.38 2.90
CA ASN A 65 -5.99 7.41 1.86
C ASN A 65 -5.18 7.00 0.63
N VAL A 66 -5.86 6.72 -0.48
CA VAL A 66 -5.19 6.42 -1.76
C VAL A 66 -4.61 7.69 -2.37
N ILE A 67 -5.37 8.78 -2.33
CA ILE A 67 -4.91 10.12 -2.72
C ILE A 67 -4.46 10.84 -1.43
N SER A 68 -3.19 11.19 -1.31
CA SER A 68 -2.63 11.88 -0.13
C SER A 68 -1.30 12.58 -0.43
N ASN A 69 -0.91 13.56 0.38
CA ASN A 69 0.40 14.21 0.25
C ASN A 69 1.55 13.22 0.46
N ILE A 70 1.38 12.23 1.36
CA ILE A 70 2.37 11.16 1.58
C ILE A 70 2.57 10.31 0.32
N ASN A 71 1.56 10.20 -0.54
CA ASN A 71 1.61 9.47 -1.80
C ASN A 71 1.99 10.37 -2.99
N GLU A 72 2.31 11.64 -2.75
CA GLU A 72 2.69 12.63 -3.77
C GLU A 72 1.74 12.66 -4.98
N ASN A 73 0.44 12.49 -4.73
CA ASN A 73 -0.55 12.30 -5.78
C ASN A 73 -1.81 13.15 -5.61
N THR A 74 -1.74 14.27 -4.88
CA THR A 74 -2.88 15.22 -4.76
C THR A 74 -2.88 16.28 -5.85
N LYS A 75 -1.74 16.59 -6.48
CA LYS A 75 -1.60 17.73 -7.40
C LYS A 75 -1.64 17.33 -8.87
N LEU A 76 -2.42 18.07 -9.68
CA LEU A 76 -2.49 17.94 -11.14
C LEU A 76 -2.23 19.31 -11.79
N PHE A 77 -1.39 19.32 -12.83
CA PHE A 77 -1.07 20.52 -13.61
C PHE A 77 -1.69 20.46 -15.00
N TYR A 78 -2.14 21.60 -15.53
CA TYR A 78 -2.70 21.70 -16.87
C TYR A 78 -2.63 23.11 -17.46
N THR A 79 -2.76 23.23 -18.78
CA THR A 79 -2.89 24.51 -19.50
C THR A 79 -4.19 24.55 -20.30
N VAL A 80 -4.74 25.74 -20.54
CA VAL A 80 -6.00 25.94 -21.26
C VAL A 80 -5.84 27.01 -22.34
N GLY A 81 -6.44 26.76 -23.50
CA GLY A 81 -6.36 27.59 -24.70
C GLY A 81 -4.92 27.71 -25.21
N THR A 82 -4.61 28.91 -25.70
CA THR A 82 -3.26 29.31 -26.12
C THR A 82 -2.45 29.93 -24.97
N SER A 83 -2.96 29.90 -23.74
CA SER A 83 -2.27 30.48 -22.59
C SER A 83 -1.06 29.64 -22.19
N ALA A 84 0.05 30.30 -21.89
CA ALA A 84 1.22 29.68 -21.28
C ALA A 84 1.08 29.49 -19.76
N THR A 85 -0.02 29.97 -19.15
CA THR A 85 -0.28 29.81 -17.72
C THR A 85 -0.50 28.35 -17.38
N ILE A 86 0.30 27.84 -16.44
CA ILE A 86 0.15 26.51 -15.85
C ILE A 86 -0.76 26.65 -14.64
N PHE A 87 -1.90 25.98 -14.69
CA PHE A 87 -2.82 25.86 -13.57
C PHE A 87 -2.47 24.63 -12.74
N GLU A 88 -2.44 24.79 -11.43
CA GLU A 88 -2.29 23.71 -10.45
C GLU A 88 -3.62 23.50 -9.73
N ILE A 89 -4.12 22.27 -9.69
CA ILE A 89 -5.19 21.87 -8.78
C ILE A 89 -4.63 20.90 -7.74
N GLU A 90 -5.13 21.01 -6.53
CA GLU A 90 -4.83 20.08 -5.43
C GLU A 90 -6.11 19.35 -5.04
N LEU A 91 -6.08 18.03 -4.95
CA LEU A 91 -7.18 17.18 -4.50
C LEU A 91 -7.12 16.98 -2.98
N PRO A 92 -8.25 16.96 -2.26
CA PRO A 92 -8.28 16.60 -0.86
C PRO A 92 -7.77 15.18 -0.66
N GLU A 93 -7.11 14.93 0.46
CA GLU A 93 -6.70 13.57 0.77
C GLU A 93 -7.91 12.67 1.06
N GLY A 94 -7.87 11.44 0.56
CA GLY A 94 -8.95 10.49 0.77
C GLY A 94 -8.92 9.33 -0.21
N THR A 95 -10.00 8.55 -0.15
CA THR A 95 -10.27 7.46 -1.07
C THR A 95 -11.55 7.79 -1.83
N TYR A 96 -11.44 7.77 -3.15
CA TYR A 96 -12.50 8.17 -4.05
C TYR A 96 -12.99 6.95 -4.82
N ASN A 97 -14.29 6.81 -5.02
CA ASN A 97 -14.76 6.01 -6.15
C ASN A 97 -14.53 6.79 -7.47
N SER A 98 -14.55 6.08 -8.60
CA SER A 98 -14.22 6.70 -9.89
C SER A 98 -15.11 7.89 -10.25
N THR A 99 -16.40 7.84 -9.93
CA THR A 99 -17.37 8.91 -10.20
C THR A 99 -17.15 10.12 -9.30
N GLN A 100 -16.85 9.91 -8.01
CA GLN A 100 -16.47 10.97 -7.07
C GLN A 100 -15.20 11.67 -7.53
N LEU A 101 -14.18 10.93 -7.95
CA LEU A 101 -12.93 11.50 -8.45
C LEU A 101 -13.15 12.31 -9.74
N ALA A 102 -13.96 11.80 -10.68
CA ALA A 102 -14.33 12.54 -11.88
C ALA A 102 -15.02 13.88 -11.54
N ASN A 103 -16.00 13.86 -10.64
CA ASN A 103 -16.72 15.06 -10.23
C ASN A 103 -15.82 16.08 -9.51
N GLU A 104 -14.91 15.60 -8.65
CA GLU A 104 -13.96 16.45 -7.94
C GLU A 104 -12.97 17.12 -8.92
N LEU A 105 -12.43 16.35 -9.87
CA LEU A 105 -11.58 16.88 -10.94
C LEU A 105 -12.32 17.93 -11.78
N LYS A 106 -13.56 17.63 -12.19
CA LYS A 106 -14.41 18.58 -12.93
C LYS A 106 -14.58 19.89 -12.17
N TYR A 107 -14.90 19.83 -10.88
CA TYR A 107 -15.08 21.03 -10.06
C TYR A 107 -13.79 21.84 -9.98
N ARG A 108 -12.66 21.20 -9.67
CA ARG A 108 -11.38 21.91 -9.49
C ARG A 108 -10.80 22.46 -10.79
N LEU A 109 -10.84 21.70 -11.88
CA LEU A 109 -10.37 22.15 -13.19
C LEU A 109 -11.14 23.38 -13.68
N ASN A 110 -12.45 23.44 -13.44
CA ASN A 110 -13.22 24.62 -13.82
C ASN A 110 -12.91 25.81 -12.90
N LYS A 111 -13.01 25.61 -11.57
CA LYS A 111 -12.79 26.65 -10.57
C LYS A 111 -11.42 27.33 -10.67
N GLN A 112 -10.38 26.56 -10.99
CA GLN A 112 -9.01 27.06 -11.04
C GLN A 112 -8.74 27.94 -12.28
N VAL A 113 -9.51 27.77 -13.36
CA VAL A 113 -9.45 28.68 -14.51
C VAL A 113 -10.15 30.00 -14.16
N ASP A 114 -11.41 29.92 -13.78
CA ASP A 114 -12.24 31.05 -13.32
C ASP A 114 -13.49 30.50 -12.62
N ILE A 115 -14.06 31.25 -11.67
CA ILE A 115 -15.28 30.84 -10.95
C ILE A 115 -16.50 30.64 -11.86
N ALA A 116 -16.56 31.34 -12.99
CA ALA A 116 -17.61 31.22 -14.01
C ALA A 116 -17.22 30.29 -15.17
N TYR A 117 -16.01 29.72 -15.17
CA TYR A 117 -15.60 28.78 -16.19
C TYR A 117 -16.35 27.45 -16.04
N SER A 118 -16.76 26.88 -17.17
CA SER A 118 -17.59 25.67 -17.24
C SER A 118 -17.26 24.83 -18.48
N GLY A 119 -16.03 24.97 -18.97
CA GLY A 119 -15.57 24.26 -20.16
C GLY A 119 -15.28 22.79 -19.89
N PHE A 120 -14.69 22.47 -18.73
CA PHE A 120 -14.26 21.11 -18.42
C PHE A 120 -15.42 20.21 -17.99
N ASN A 121 -15.43 19.01 -18.54
CA ASN A 121 -16.20 17.89 -18.03
C ASN A 121 -15.25 16.69 -17.88
N VAL A 122 -15.35 15.98 -16.76
CA VAL A 122 -14.56 14.77 -16.52
C VAL A 122 -15.55 13.66 -16.24
N LEU A 123 -15.41 12.57 -17.00
CA LEU A 123 -16.30 11.42 -16.94
C LEU A 123 -15.49 10.17 -16.67
N TYR A 124 -16.07 9.24 -15.91
CA TYR A 124 -15.56 7.89 -15.82
C TYR A 124 -16.41 6.98 -16.70
N ASN A 125 -15.75 6.31 -17.64
CA ASN A 125 -16.36 5.32 -18.49
C ASN A 125 -16.41 3.99 -17.75
N GLU A 126 -17.59 3.58 -17.28
CA GLU A 126 -17.77 2.32 -16.54
C GLU A 126 -17.63 1.06 -17.42
N ILE A 127 -17.77 1.18 -18.74
CA ILE A 127 -17.64 0.05 -19.69
C ILE A 127 -16.16 -0.22 -19.98
N SER A 128 -15.43 0.83 -20.35
CA SER A 128 -14.00 0.73 -20.66
C SER A 128 -13.12 0.88 -19.44
N HIS A 129 -13.70 1.24 -18.30
CA HIS A 129 -13.03 1.57 -17.04
C HIS A 129 -11.98 2.67 -17.17
N LYS A 130 -12.23 3.75 -17.93
CA LYS A 130 -11.25 4.82 -18.18
C LYS A 130 -11.80 6.20 -17.87
N PHE A 131 -10.94 7.11 -17.43
CA PHE A 131 -11.29 8.53 -17.35
C PHE A 131 -11.27 9.18 -18.73
N LEU A 132 -12.20 10.10 -18.93
CA LEU A 132 -12.36 10.93 -20.11
C LEU A 132 -12.41 12.38 -19.67
N PHE A 133 -11.43 13.17 -20.12
CA PHE A 133 -11.38 14.61 -19.92
C PHE A 133 -11.86 15.28 -21.20
N THR A 134 -12.86 16.15 -21.08
CA THR A 134 -13.34 16.96 -22.21
C THR A 134 -13.36 18.43 -21.85
N ASN A 135 -13.21 19.27 -22.87
CA ASN A 135 -13.42 20.70 -22.77
C ASN A 135 -14.21 21.19 -23.99
N HIS A 136 -15.31 21.89 -23.75
CA HIS A 136 -16.21 22.40 -24.80
C HIS A 136 -15.89 23.82 -25.26
N LYS A 137 -14.90 24.49 -24.66
CA LYS A 137 -14.53 25.88 -24.96
C LYS A 137 -13.14 25.99 -25.57
N ASP A 138 -12.15 25.34 -24.95
CA ASP A 138 -10.74 25.58 -25.24
C ASP A 138 -9.95 24.26 -25.35
N SER A 139 -8.90 24.28 -26.18
CA SER A 139 -7.88 23.23 -26.13
C SER A 139 -7.22 23.19 -24.75
N PHE A 140 -6.74 22.03 -24.32
CA PHE A 140 -6.03 21.92 -23.06
C PHE A 140 -4.89 20.92 -23.15
N THR A 141 -3.99 20.96 -22.19
CA THR A 141 -2.93 19.96 -22.06
C THR A 141 -2.80 19.59 -20.61
N LEU A 142 -2.90 18.28 -20.31
CA LEU A 142 -2.56 17.75 -18.98
C LEU A 142 -1.04 17.66 -18.89
N LYS A 143 -0.47 18.30 -17.88
CA LYS A 143 0.99 18.46 -17.71
C LYS A 143 1.50 17.44 -16.69
N PHE A 144 1.85 16.24 -17.15
CA PHE A 144 2.45 15.21 -16.29
C PHE A 144 3.98 15.23 -16.29
N SER A 145 4.60 16.03 -17.17
CA SER A 145 6.05 16.24 -17.18
C SER A 145 6.56 17.07 -16.00
N ILE A 146 5.65 17.75 -15.29
CA ILE A 146 5.95 18.64 -14.17
C ILE A 146 5.62 17.90 -12.86
N PRO A 147 6.61 17.63 -12.00
CA PRO A 147 6.35 17.09 -10.67
C PRO A 147 5.68 18.12 -9.77
N GLY A 148 4.78 17.66 -8.90
CA GLY A 148 4.28 18.47 -7.80
C GLY A 148 5.32 18.57 -6.68
N GLU A 149 5.34 19.72 -6.01
CA GLU A 149 6.10 19.88 -4.77
C GLU A 149 5.25 19.46 -3.57
N TYR A 150 5.78 18.53 -2.78
CA TYR A 150 5.11 17.97 -1.61
C TYR A 150 6.01 18.12 -0.38
N ASP A 151 5.43 18.56 0.73
CA ASP A 151 6.12 18.58 2.02
C ASP A 151 6.04 17.17 2.64
N THR A 152 6.95 16.29 2.21
CA THR A 152 7.03 14.95 2.79
C THR A 152 8.02 14.98 3.95
N CYS A 153 7.57 14.68 5.18
CA CYS A 153 8.43 14.57 6.37
C CYS A 153 9.40 13.36 6.34
N SER A 154 9.65 12.78 5.17
CA SER A 154 10.40 11.55 4.96
C SER A 154 11.62 11.80 4.10
N ASN A 155 12.80 11.34 4.55
CA ASN A 155 14.04 11.31 3.76
C ASN A 155 13.99 10.28 2.60
N MET A 156 12.81 10.02 2.04
CA MET A 156 12.62 9.12 0.92
C MET A 156 12.78 9.89 -0.41
N PRO A 157 13.31 9.26 -1.47
CA PRO A 157 13.30 9.86 -2.79
C PRO A 157 11.87 10.19 -3.23
N PRO A 158 11.65 11.29 -4.00
CA PRO A 158 10.35 11.63 -4.53
C PRO A 158 9.73 10.49 -5.34
N LEU A 159 8.45 10.21 -5.11
CA LEU A 159 7.72 9.14 -5.79
C LEU A 159 7.61 9.39 -7.29
N TYR A 160 7.63 10.66 -7.71
CA TYR A 160 7.66 11.05 -9.12
C TYR A 160 8.81 10.39 -9.91
N LEU A 161 9.92 10.01 -9.27
CA LEU A 161 11.03 9.35 -9.95
C LEU A 161 10.73 7.90 -10.33
N ASN A 162 9.81 7.22 -9.64
CA ASN A 162 9.46 5.82 -9.92
C ASN A 162 8.82 5.67 -11.30
N TYR A 163 9.03 4.55 -12.01
CA TYR A 163 8.33 4.31 -13.28
C TYR A 163 6.82 4.04 -13.10
N SER A 164 6.39 3.73 -11.87
CA SER A 164 5.02 3.39 -11.49
C SER A 164 4.68 4.06 -10.15
N GLY A 165 3.43 4.43 -9.93
CA GLY A 165 3.03 5.13 -8.70
C GLY A 165 3.60 6.56 -8.60
N TRP A 166 3.86 7.20 -9.74
CA TRP A 166 4.59 8.48 -9.81
C TRP A 166 3.75 9.73 -9.51
N GLY A 167 2.48 9.58 -9.15
CA GLY A 167 1.59 10.69 -8.81
C GLY A 167 0.19 10.52 -9.39
N ILE A 168 -0.58 11.61 -9.40
CA ILE A 168 -2.01 11.56 -9.76
C ILE A 168 -2.24 11.03 -11.18
N GLY A 169 -1.37 11.34 -12.14
CA GLY A 169 -1.53 10.85 -13.52
C GLY A 169 -1.46 9.33 -13.59
N TYR A 170 -0.58 8.69 -12.81
CA TYR A 170 -0.55 7.24 -12.68
C TYR A 170 -1.85 6.69 -12.08
N ASN A 171 -2.38 7.35 -11.04
CA ASN A 171 -3.66 6.97 -10.42
C ASN A 171 -4.85 7.13 -11.38
N LEU A 172 -4.82 8.14 -12.26
CA LEU A 172 -5.86 8.38 -13.28
C LEU A 172 -5.77 7.45 -14.48
N GLY A 173 -4.74 6.62 -14.58
CA GLY A 173 -4.59 5.63 -15.65
C GLY A 173 -3.77 6.11 -16.86
N PHE A 174 -2.93 7.13 -16.68
CA PHE A 174 -1.91 7.50 -17.67
C PHE A 174 -0.64 6.66 -17.46
N ASN A 175 0.01 6.27 -18.56
CA ASN A 175 1.16 5.38 -18.53
C ASN A 175 2.50 6.11 -18.50
N THR A 176 2.57 7.33 -19.01
CA THR A 176 3.82 8.08 -19.15
C THR A 176 3.77 9.43 -18.44
N LYS A 177 4.94 9.91 -18.01
CA LYS A 177 5.14 11.28 -17.45
C LYS A 177 5.26 12.34 -18.56
N THR A 178 4.59 12.11 -19.68
CA THR A 178 4.58 13.04 -20.82
C THR A 178 3.30 13.86 -20.76
N ASP A 179 3.31 15.03 -21.40
CA ASP A 179 2.12 15.85 -21.47
C ASP A 179 1.10 15.24 -22.45
N TYR A 180 -0.19 15.32 -22.09
CA TYR A 180 -1.29 14.83 -22.93
C TYR A 180 -2.07 16.03 -23.46
N VAL A 181 -1.88 16.29 -24.75
CA VAL A 181 -2.52 17.40 -25.48
C VAL A 181 -3.91 16.97 -25.95
N SER A 182 -4.90 17.83 -25.76
CA SER A 182 -6.26 17.57 -26.22
C SER A 182 -6.33 17.49 -27.74
N THR A 183 -7.11 16.53 -28.24
CA THR A 183 -7.42 16.44 -29.67
C THR A 183 -8.79 17.06 -29.93
N SER A 184 -8.88 17.89 -30.97
CA SER A 184 -10.12 18.51 -31.42
C SER A 184 -10.97 17.51 -32.22
N TYR A 185 -12.25 17.41 -31.89
CA TYR A 185 -13.23 16.64 -32.66
C TYR A 185 -14.32 17.57 -33.18
N ALA A 186 -14.64 17.42 -34.48
CA ALA A 186 -15.66 18.16 -35.21
C ALA A 186 -16.75 17.19 -35.73
N ASP A 187 -17.96 17.71 -35.96
CA ASP A 187 -19.09 16.94 -36.50
C ASP A 187 -18.97 16.70 -38.02
N GLY A 188 -19.58 15.61 -38.52
CA GLY A 188 -20.01 15.55 -39.93
C GLY A 188 -19.49 14.42 -40.84
N GLU A 189 -18.30 13.85 -40.66
CA GLU A 189 -17.84 12.70 -41.48
C GLU A 189 -16.92 11.76 -40.67
N ASP A 190 -17.52 10.72 -40.08
CA ASP A 190 -16.88 9.52 -39.50
C ASP A 190 -15.67 9.73 -38.55
N LYS A 191 -15.92 10.26 -37.33
CA LYS A 191 -15.19 9.95 -36.05
C LYS A 191 -15.80 10.65 -34.81
N ASN A 192 -17.04 10.30 -34.43
CA ASN A 192 -17.75 10.90 -33.28
C ASN A 192 -17.14 10.54 -31.90
N ILE A 193 -17.10 11.48 -30.94
CA ILE A 193 -16.94 11.12 -29.51
C ILE A 193 -18.31 10.89 -28.90
N ILE A 194 -18.58 9.63 -28.58
CA ILE A 194 -19.75 9.26 -27.81
C ILE A 194 -19.45 8.31 -26.68
N PHE A 195 -19.58 8.79 -25.44
CA PHE A 195 -19.91 7.94 -24.30
C PHE A 195 -21.44 7.95 -24.08
N GLY A 196 -22.14 7.04 -23.38
CA GLY A 196 -23.62 7.13 -23.35
C GLY A 196 -24.47 6.43 -22.27
N TYR A 197 -25.17 7.18 -21.40
CA TYR A 197 -26.39 6.80 -20.68
C TYR A 197 -27.36 7.99 -20.47
N LYS A 198 -28.51 7.89 -21.13
CA LYS A 198 -29.64 8.84 -21.11
C LYS A 198 -30.50 8.72 -19.83
N SER A 199 -30.00 7.97 -18.83
CA SER A 199 -30.45 7.89 -17.43
C SER A 199 -29.33 7.29 -16.56
N GLU A 200 -29.23 7.71 -15.29
CA GLU A 200 -28.15 7.51 -14.29
C GLU A 200 -26.67 7.52 -14.78
N VAL A 201 -26.44 8.07 -16.00
CA VAL A 201 -25.29 8.85 -16.54
C VAL A 201 -24.02 8.00 -16.82
N PRO A 202 -23.33 8.07 -18.00
CA PRO A 202 -23.00 9.31 -18.74
C PRO A 202 -23.04 9.27 -20.27
N VAL A 203 -23.25 10.42 -20.96
CA VAL A 203 -23.14 10.52 -22.43
C VAL A 203 -22.22 11.66 -22.92
N VAL A 204 -21.48 11.45 -24.01
CA VAL A 204 -20.97 12.52 -24.90
C VAL A 204 -21.73 12.37 -26.24
N TYR A 205 -22.40 13.39 -26.75
CA TYR A 205 -22.85 13.51 -28.15
C TYR A 205 -22.83 15.02 -28.43
N GLN A 206 -22.49 15.42 -29.66
CA GLN A 206 -22.52 16.81 -30.10
C GLN A 206 -23.65 17.01 -31.11
N ASP A 207 -24.40 18.11 -30.99
CA ASP A 207 -25.40 18.54 -31.96
C ASP A 207 -25.48 20.08 -31.98
N ASP A 208 -24.34 20.76 -32.19
CA ASP A 208 -24.28 22.25 -32.17
C ASP A 208 -23.11 22.89 -32.96
N GLY A 209 -22.39 22.14 -33.81
CA GLY A 209 -21.32 22.70 -34.66
C GLY A 209 -20.06 23.23 -33.94
N ASN A 210 -19.97 23.11 -32.61
CA ASN A 210 -18.79 23.49 -31.81
C ASN A 210 -17.79 22.34 -31.68
N HIS A 211 -16.49 22.64 -31.61
CA HIS A 211 -15.45 21.64 -31.41
C HIS A 211 -15.37 21.21 -29.95
N ILE A 212 -15.19 19.91 -29.69
CA ILE A 212 -14.85 19.40 -28.35
C ILE A 212 -13.40 18.96 -28.31
N GLN A 213 -12.72 19.31 -27.24
CA GLN A 213 -11.33 18.98 -26.98
C GLN A 213 -11.29 17.82 -26.02
N VAL A 214 -10.56 16.75 -26.35
CA VAL A 214 -10.62 15.50 -25.58
C VAL A 214 -9.27 14.87 -25.31
N VAL A 215 -9.14 14.30 -24.10
CA VAL A 215 -8.08 13.41 -23.66
C VAL A 215 -8.68 12.19 -22.96
N TYR A 216 -8.33 10.99 -23.42
CA TYR A 216 -8.63 9.74 -22.73
C TYR A 216 -7.45 9.30 -21.87
N ALA A 217 -7.74 8.73 -20.70
CA ALA A 217 -6.75 7.93 -19.97
C ALA A 217 -6.35 6.70 -20.80
N ASP A 218 -5.11 6.25 -20.65
CA ASP A 218 -4.59 5.11 -21.42
C ASP A 218 -5.20 3.78 -20.95
N VAL A 219 -5.31 3.62 -19.63
CA VAL A 219 -5.71 2.39 -18.96
C VAL A 219 -6.62 2.66 -17.76
N ASN A 220 -7.03 1.59 -17.08
CA ASN A 220 -7.90 1.68 -15.93
C ASN A 220 -7.27 2.48 -14.79
N PRO A 221 -8.07 3.22 -14.00
CA PRO A 221 -7.57 3.99 -12.89
C PRO A 221 -7.02 3.07 -11.81
N ARG A 222 -5.95 3.54 -11.16
CA ARG A 222 -5.22 2.84 -10.10
C ARG A 222 -5.52 3.52 -8.76
N ILE A 223 -6.80 3.56 -8.42
CA ILE A 223 -7.36 4.32 -7.27
C ILE A 223 -7.77 3.43 -6.09
N LEU A 224 -7.49 2.12 -6.15
CA LEU A 224 -7.72 1.19 -5.03
C LEU A 224 -6.61 1.28 -3.97
N GLY A 225 -5.41 1.74 -4.35
CA GLY A 225 -4.26 1.83 -3.44
C GLY A 225 -3.51 0.51 -3.29
N ASP A 226 -2.78 0.38 -2.18
CA ASP A 226 -1.96 -0.80 -1.87
C ASP A 226 -2.82 -2.01 -1.47
N THR A 227 -2.40 -3.20 -1.87
CA THR A 227 -3.18 -4.44 -1.70
C THR A 227 -2.77 -5.24 -0.46
N SER A 228 -1.67 -4.90 0.20
CA SER A 228 -1.15 -5.68 1.33
C SER A 228 -0.28 -4.83 2.27
N ILE A 229 -0.43 -5.10 3.56
CA ILE A 229 0.45 -4.65 4.64
C ILE A 229 1.50 -5.72 4.89
N TYR A 230 2.76 -5.33 4.92
CA TYR A 230 3.86 -6.14 5.37
C TYR A 230 4.11 -5.82 6.84
N MET A 231 3.88 -6.82 7.70
CA MET A 231 4.20 -6.79 9.11
C MET A 231 5.63 -7.30 9.28
N GLU A 232 6.50 -6.48 9.85
CA GLU A 232 7.82 -6.87 10.30
C GLU A 232 7.80 -7.11 11.81
N VAL A 233 8.48 -8.17 12.24
CA VAL A 233 8.79 -8.41 13.64
C VAL A 233 10.31 -8.46 13.75
N LYS A 234 10.86 -7.52 14.50
CA LYS A 234 12.31 -7.37 14.60
C LYS A 234 12.99 -8.69 15.01
N HIS A 235 14.00 -9.09 14.24
CA HIS A 235 14.74 -10.36 14.34
C HIS A 235 14.01 -11.64 13.92
N TYR A 236 12.71 -11.57 13.58
CA TYR A 236 11.89 -12.76 13.33
C TYR A 236 11.21 -12.77 11.96
N ASN A 237 11.62 -11.90 11.04
CA ASN A 237 11.16 -11.91 9.64
C ASN A 237 11.66 -13.15 8.89
N GLN A 238 10.88 -13.62 7.91
CA GLN A 238 11.21 -14.80 7.07
C GLN A 238 10.80 -14.68 5.60
N TYR A 239 10.09 -13.62 5.22
CA TYR A 239 9.73 -13.38 3.81
C TYR A 239 10.88 -12.75 3.06
N ASP A 240 11.27 -13.35 1.93
CA ASP A 240 12.12 -12.68 0.96
C ASP A 240 11.26 -11.81 0.03
N GLU A 241 11.72 -10.60 -0.27
CA GLU A 241 11.00 -9.61 -1.04
C GLU A 241 11.84 -9.12 -2.23
N ILE A 242 11.22 -8.99 -3.39
CA ILE A 242 11.83 -8.34 -4.54
C ILE A 242 11.67 -6.82 -4.43
N ILE A 243 12.70 -6.06 -4.79
CA ILE A 243 12.70 -4.60 -4.71
C ILE A 243 11.71 -4.02 -5.75
N PRO A 244 10.73 -3.20 -5.33
CA PRO A 244 9.82 -2.57 -6.27
C PRO A 244 10.53 -1.48 -7.07
N TYR A 245 10.00 -1.22 -8.26
CA TYR A 245 10.49 -0.18 -9.17
C TYR A 245 11.94 -0.35 -9.68
N SER A 246 12.49 -1.56 -9.60
CA SER A 246 13.83 -1.85 -10.12
C SER A 246 13.87 -1.76 -11.65
N GLU A 247 14.80 -0.97 -12.18
CA GLU A 247 15.12 -0.90 -13.61
C GLU A 247 16.52 -1.48 -13.85
N THR A 248 16.64 -2.37 -14.83
CA THR A 248 17.91 -3.07 -15.16
C THR A 248 19.05 -2.12 -15.53
N ASN A 249 18.73 -0.89 -15.94
CA ASN A 249 19.69 0.10 -16.44
C ASN A 249 19.99 1.25 -15.47
N ASN A 250 19.44 1.22 -14.24
CA ASN A 250 19.59 2.34 -13.31
C ASN A 250 20.65 1.98 -12.25
N THR A 251 21.91 2.31 -12.54
CA THR A 251 23.09 2.05 -11.70
C THR A 251 23.13 2.85 -10.39
N THR A 252 22.06 3.56 -10.05
CA THR A 252 21.96 4.42 -8.86
C THR A 252 20.72 4.06 -8.05
N ILE A 253 20.71 2.86 -7.48
CA ILE A 253 19.87 2.58 -6.31
C ILE A 253 20.60 3.19 -5.12
N THR A 254 20.26 4.43 -4.76
CA THR A 254 20.63 4.99 -3.47
C THR A 254 20.06 4.08 -2.39
N ALA A 255 20.93 3.61 -1.49
CA ALA A 255 20.58 2.79 -0.36
C ALA A 255 19.44 3.46 0.43
N SER A 256 18.21 3.00 0.24
CA SER A 256 17.21 3.13 1.31
C SER A 256 17.72 2.31 2.49
N ASN A 257 17.39 2.72 3.71
CA ASN A 257 17.87 2.20 5.01
C ASN A 257 17.61 0.70 5.30
N ARG A 258 17.48 -0.14 4.27
CA ARG A 258 17.34 -1.59 4.32
C ARG A 258 18.75 -2.18 4.25
N SER A 259 19.25 -2.60 5.40
CA SER A 259 20.49 -3.37 5.51
C SER A 259 20.44 -4.55 4.51
N SER A 260 21.51 -4.67 3.72
CA SER A 260 21.77 -5.68 2.66
C SER A 260 20.82 -5.71 1.45
N ILE A 261 21.03 -4.80 0.49
CA ILE A 261 20.57 -4.96 -0.89
C ILE A 261 21.59 -5.84 -1.63
N TYR A 262 21.18 -7.00 -2.14
CA TYR A 262 21.96 -7.77 -3.11
C TYR A 262 21.61 -7.28 -4.52
N THR A 263 22.40 -6.36 -5.07
CA THR A 263 22.31 -5.99 -6.49
C THR A 263 23.07 -7.02 -7.32
N ARG A 264 22.40 -7.66 -8.26
CA ARG A 264 23.08 -8.31 -9.39
C ARG A 264 23.21 -7.28 -10.52
N ASN A 265 24.36 -7.27 -11.19
CA ASN A 265 24.67 -6.36 -12.30
C ASN A 265 23.80 -6.56 -13.56
N ASP A 266 22.81 -7.46 -13.51
CA ASP A 266 21.99 -7.89 -14.64
C ASP A 266 20.51 -8.17 -14.27
N GLY A 267 20.05 -7.80 -13.07
CA GLY A 267 18.72 -8.24 -12.61
C GLY A 267 18.07 -7.45 -11.49
N VAL A 268 16.80 -7.76 -11.27
CA VAL A 268 15.96 -7.23 -10.19
C VAL A 268 16.47 -7.76 -8.84
N GLY A 269 16.97 -6.86 -7.99
CA GLY A 269 17.47 -7.20 -6.64
C GLY A 269 16.35 -7.53 -5.64
N GLY A 270 16.73 -8.09 -4.49
CA GLY A 270 15.81 -8.46 -3.42
C GLY A 270 16.38 -8.21 -2.02
N THR A 271 15.50 -8.24 -1.02
CA THR A 271 15.79 -8.18 0.40
C THR A 271 15.36 -9.49 1.05
N ILE A 272 16.32 -10.17 1.68
CA ILE A 272 16.05 -11.38 2.46
C ILE A 272 15.46 -11.03 3.83
N ASN A 273 14.63 -11.90 4.41
CA ASN A 273 14.02 -11.69 5.74
C ASN A 273 13.39 -10.29 5.90
N SER A 274 12.67 -9.88 4.87
CA SER A 274 12.09 -8.56 4.69
C SER A 274 10.83 -8.32 5.52
N ALA A 275 10.04 -9.36 5.82
CA ALA A 275 8.83 -9.28 6.62
C ALA A 275 8.53 -10.58 7.38
N PHE A 276 7.70 -10.49 8.42
CA PHE A 276 7.18 -11.61 9.19
C PHE A 276 5.87 -12.15 8.60
N ALA A 277 4.96 -11.26 8.17
CA ALA A 277 3.69 -11.65 7.58
C ALA A 277 3.25 -10.67 6.49
N LYS A 278 2.54 -11.19 5.48
CA LYS A 278 1.84 -10.41 4.47
C LYS A 278 0.34 -10.44 4.73
N ILE A 279 -0.23 -9.28 5.04
CA ILE A 279 -1.63 -9.11 5.43
C ILE A 279 -2.37 -8.44 4.27
N PRO A 280 -3.27 -9.13 3.56
CA PRO A 280 -4.06 -8.53 2.48
C PRO A 280 -5.02 -7.44 2.99
N ILE A 281 -5.16 -6.37 2.20
CA ILE A 281 -6.11 -5.27 2.44
C ILE A 281 -7.37 -5.52 1.60
N ILE A 282 -8.55 -5.25 2.16
CA ILE A 282 -9.82 -5.18 1.40
C ILE A 282 -10.06 -3.74 1.01
N HIS A 283 -10.38 -3.46 -0.24
CA HIS A 283 -10.57 -2.10 -0.75
C HIS A 283 -12.01 -1.61 -0.61
N GLU A 284 -12.61 -1.81 0.57
CA GLU A 284 -13.96 -1.32 0.89
C GLU A 284 -13.84 -0.22 1.96
N PRO A 285 -14.25 1.02 1.66
CA PRO A 285 -14.09 2.15 2.58
C PRO A 285 -14.75 1.87 3.94
N LEU A 286 -14.05 2.24 5.02
CA LEU A 286 -14.55 2.12 6.40
C LEU A 286 -14.91 0.69 6.81
N THR A 287 -14.36 -0.31 6.14
CA THR A 287 -14.51 -1.70 6.54
C THR A 287 -13.33 -2.17 7.38
N VAL A 288 -13.61 -3.17 8.21
CA VAL A 288 -12.62 -3.88 9.00
C VAL A 288 -12.69 -5.35 8.60
N ARG A 289 -11.55 -5.94 8.25
CA ARG A 289 -11.46 -7.36 7.95
C ARG A 289 -10.98 -8.11 9.18
N SER A 290 -11.67 -9.17 9.57
CA SER A 290 -11.17 -10.17 10.50
C SER A 290 -10.85 -11.43 9.72
N GLU A 291 -9.58 -11.85 9.73
CA GLU A 291 -9.18 -13.12 9.13
C GLU A 291 -8.61 -14.07 10.15
N PRO A 292 -9.19 -15.28 10.29
CA PRO A 292 -8.47 -16.39 10.87
C PRO A 292 -7.45 -16.88 9.83
N PHE A 293 -6.16 -16.69 10.11
CA PHE A 293 -5.07 -17.26 9.30
C PHE A 293 -4.87 -18.75 9.55
N THR A 294 -5.84 -19.43 10.16
CA THR A 294 -5.71 -20.81 10.67
C THR A 294 -5.39 -21.85 9.59
N ASN A 295 -5.56 -21.51 8.30
CA ASN A 295 -5.28 -22.40 7.17
C ASN A 295 -4.18 -21.89 6.22
N ASN A 296 -3.55 -20.74 6.48
CA ASN A 296 -2.52 -20.18 5.60
C ASN A 296 -1.13 -20.35 6.22
N ILE A 297 -0.34 -21.26 5.65
CA ILE A 297 1.07 -21.57 6.00
C ILE A 297 1.99 -20.33 5.87
N SER A 298 1.47 -19.22 5.34
CA SER A 298 2.25 -18.03 5.00
C SER A 298 2.79 -17.25 6.21
N ASN A 299 2.26 -17.39 7.43
CA ASN A 299 2.61 -16.47 8.53
C ASN A 299 3.32 -17.13 9.72
N ILE A 300 4.22 -18.08 9.46
CA ILE A 300 4.94 -18.83 10.48
C ILE A 300 6.42 -18.47 10.39
N SER A 301 7.00 -18.03 11.51
CA SER A 301 8.44 -18.01 11.71
C SER A 301 8.90 -19.20 12.53
N THR A 302 9.68 -20.09 11.92
CA THR A 302 10.30 -21.25 12.58
C THR A 302 11.77 -20.99 12.91
N PHE A 303 12.23 -21.43 14.08
CA PHE A 303 13.62 -21.27 14.51
C PHE A 303 14.31 -22.63 14.57
N ASP A 304 15.45 -22.74 13.90
CA ASP A 304 16.29 -23.95 13.93
C ASP A 304 16.80 -24.22 15.35
N GLU A 305 17.24 -23.16 16.05
CA GLU A 305 17.56 -23.19 17.46
C GLU A 305 16.46 -22.47 18.27
N PRO A 306 15.88 -23.12 19.30
CA PRO A 306 14.87 -22.48 20.13
C PRO A 306 15.40 -21.20 20.77
N ILE A 307 14.64 -20.11 20.67
CA ILE A 307 15.00 -18.85 21.31
C ILE A 307 14.95 -19.03 22.83
N ASN A 308 16.09 -18.79 23.49
CA ASN A 308 16.25 -19.00 24.92
C ASN A 308 15.22 -18.24 25.76
N ARG A 309 14.94 -16.98 25.40
CA ARG A 309 14.00 -16.11 26.10
C ARG A 309 13.41 -15.07 25.16
N LEU A 310 12.09 -14.99 25.13
CA LEU A 310 11.33 -13.93 24.48
C LEU A 310 10.60 -13.12 25.56
N SER A 311 10.85 -11.82 25.61
CA SER A 311 10.24 -10.92 26.60
C SER A 311 9.69 -9.63 26.00
N ARG A 312 10.07 -9.30 24.76
CA ARG A 312 9.69 -8.07 24.07
C ARG A 312 9.57 -8.35 22.58
N LEU A 313 8.59 -7.71 21.94
CA LEU A 313 8.43 -7.71 20.49
C LEU A 313 8.40 -6.27 19.98
N GLU A 314 8.97 -6.05 18.80
CA GLU A 314 8.96 -4.76 18.11
C GLU A 314 8.38 -4.97 16.70
N PHE A 315 7.34 -4.23 16.39
CA PHE A 315 6.52 -4.36 15.19
C PHE A 315 6.67 -3.15 14.30
N LYS A 316 6.71 -3.38 12.98
CA LYS A 316 6.65 -2.32 11.98
C LYS A 316 5.70 -2.72 10.86
N PHE A 317 4.87 -1.78 10.42
CA PHE A 317 3.86 -1.99 9.38
C PHE A 317 4.15 -1.07 8.19
N ARG A 318 4.39 -1.67 7.02
CA ARG A 318 4.72 -0.95 5.79
C ARG A 318 4.05 -1.57 4.57
N TYR A 319 4.02 -0.82 3.48
CA TYR A 319 3.66 -1.31 2.16
C TYR A 319 4.86 -1.97 1.46
N HIS A 320 4.60 -2.59 0.31
CA HIS A 320 5.63 -3.25 -0.50
C HIS A 320 6.77 -2.28 -0.91
N ASN A 321 6.41 -1.02 -1.21
CA ASN A 321 7.36 0.05 -1.54
C ASN A 321 8.18 0.59 -0.35
N GLY A 322 8.01 0.05 0.86
CA GLY A 322 8.73 0.50 2.05
C GLY A 322 8.06 1.64 2.82
N ARG A 323 7.04 2.29 2.24
CA ARG A 323 6.29 3.37 2.90
C ARG A 323 5.57 2.83 4.13
N MET A 324 5.61 3.56 5.23
CA MET A 324 4.90 3.20 6.45
C MET A 324 3.38 3.28 6.23
N VAL A 325 2.65 2.34 6.81
CA VAL A 325 1.18 2.39 6.78
C VAL A 325 0.71 3.58 7.61
N ASN A 326 -0.30 4.31 7.11
CA ASN A 326 -0.95 5.36 7.88
C ASN A 326 -2.32 4.86 8.37
N PHE A 327 -2.39 4.42 9.62
CA PHE A 327 -3.64 3.93 10.20
C PHE A 327 -4.62 5.06 10.57
N GLN A 328 -4.25 6.33 10.43
CA GLN A 328 -5.05 7.50 10.82
C GLN A 328 -5.57 7.38 12.26
N ASP A 329 -4.73 6.88 13.16
CA ASP A 329 -5.06 6.56 14.56
C ASP A 329 -6.24 5.58 14.77
N TYR A 330 -6.70 4.89 13.72
CA TYR A 330 -7.72 3.87 13.86
C TYR A 330 -7.14 2.62 14.56
N PRO A 331 -7.86 2.06 15.55
CA PRO A 331 -7.38 0.90 16.29
C PRO A 331 -7.30 -0.34 15.41
N PHE A 332 -6.35 -1.21 15.69
CA PHE A 332 -6.19 -2.52 15.05
C PHE A 332 -5.71 -3.54 16.06
N GLU A 333 -5.86 -4.82 15.75
CA GLU A 333 -5.45 -5.91 16.63
C GLU A 333 -4.95 -7.13 15.87
N PHE A 334 -4.14 -7.94 16.55
CA PHE A 334 -3.67 -9.21 16.03
C PHE A 334 -3.30 -10.17 17.15
N THR A 335 -3.35 -11.48 16.86
CA THR A 335 -2.94 -12.52 17.81
C THR A 335 -1.77 -13.34 17.27
N LEU A 336 -0.70 -13.45 18.07
CA LEU A 336 0.42 -14.36 17.83
C LEU A 336 0.24 -15.66 18.62
N ASP A 337 0.45 -16.79 17.96
CA ASP A 337 0.68 -18.09 18.59
C ASP A 337 2.18 -18.33 18.73
N ILE A 338 2.62 -18.54 19.98
CA ILE A 338 4.02 -18.70 20.37
C ILE A 338 4.21 -20.14 20.84
N LYS A 339 4.76 -20.98 19.97
CA LYS A 339 5.09 -22.36 20.33
C LYS A 339 6.42 -22.40 21.07
N HIS A 340 6.48 -23.14 22.16
CA HIS A 340 7.67 -23.25 22.99
C HIS A 340 7.77 -24.61 23.68
N LEU A 341 9.00 -24.96 24.07
CA LEU A 341 9.30 -26.23 24.71
C LEU A 341 9.27 -26.07 26.23
N ILE A 342 8.55 -26.95 26.91
CA ILE A 342 8.62 -27.13 28.36
C ILE A 342 9.29 -28.46 28.68
N ASP A 343 10.01 -28.51 29.79
CA ASP A 343 10.63 -29.74 30.26
C ASP A 343 9.52 -30.74 30.61
N GLU A 344 9.60 -31.95 30.06
CA GLU A 344 8.64 -32.99 30.40
C GLU A 344 8.89 -33.44 31.85
N ILE A 345 7.93 -33.17 32.73
CA ILE A 345 7.95 -33.66 34.11
C ILE A 345 7.05 -34.89 34.17
N PRO A 346 7.58 -36.10 34.45
CA PRO A 346 6.75 -37.29 34.64
C PRO A 346 5.79 -37.06 35.80
N THR A 347 4.50 -37.06 35.51
CA THR A 347 3.47 -36.84 36.53
C THR A 347 2.59 -38.08 36.66
N ASN A 348 2.75 -38.81 37.77
CA ASN A 348 1.86 -39.90 38.16
C ASN A 348 0.60 -39.34 38.82
N TYR A 349 -0.31 -38.75 38.03
CA TYR A 349 -1.60 -38.31 38.55
C TYR A 349 -2.53 -39.51 38.78
N ARG A 350 -2.92 -39.75 40.03
CA ARG A 350 -4.06 -40.62 40.36
C ARG A 350 -5.34 -39.78 40.31
N ILE A 351 -6.04 -39.82 39.18
CA ILE A 351 -7.39 -39.27 39.07
C ILE A 351 -8.32 -40.20 39.86
N ARG A 352 -8.97 -39.69 40.90
CA ARG A 352 -10.08 -40.36 41.58
C ARG A 352 -11.36 -39.66 41.15
N SER A 353 -12.27 -40.43 40.55
CA SER A 353 -13.65 -40.03 40.23
C SER A 353 -14.51 -39.98 41.48
#